data_AF-A0A1Z8Q9C9-F1
#
_entry.id   AF-A0A1Z8Q9C9-F1
#
_cell.length_a   1.000
_cell.length_b   1.000
_cell.length_c   1.000
_cell.angle_alpha   90.00
_cell.angle_beta   90.00
_cell.angle_gamma   90.00
#
_symmetry.space_group_name_H-M   'P 1'
#
loop_
_entity.id
_entity.type
_entity.pdbx_description
1 polymer ?
#
loop_
_entity_poly.entity_id
_entity_poly.type
_entity_poly.pdbx_seq_one_letter_code
_entity_poly.pdbx_strand_id
1 'polypeptide(L)' 'MIVPMLWTLLLTVCFNSHDCKSQNVLVFKKIESCLDAKIAHEEMPWDGPWVSVTYECKPYKSTGV' A
#
# COMPACT_ATOMS: atom_id res chain seq x y z
N MET A 1 17.67 -17.63 -12.42
CA MET A 1 16.28 -17.17 -12.60
C MET A 1 16.22 -15.73 -12.11
N ILE A 2 16.04 -14.75 -13.00
CA ILE A 2 15.99 -13.33 -12.63
C ILE A 2 14.54 -13.03 -12.24
N VAL A 3 14.29 -12.73 -10.97
CA VAL A 3 12.96 -12.28 -10.52
C VAL A 3 12.85 -10.80 -10.93
N PRO A 4 11.88 -10.40 -11.77
CA PRO A 4 11.70 -8.99 -12.11
C PRO A 4 11.37 -8.20 -10.83
N MET A 5 11.82 -6.95 -10.75
CA MET A 5 11.48 -6.08 -9.63
C MET A 5 9.96 -5.93 -9.54
N LEU A 6 9.38 -6.38 -8.43
CA LEU A 6 7.95 -6.28 -8.17
C LEU A 6 7.67 -5.08 -7.27
N TRP A 7 6.54 -4.44 -7.52
CA TRP A 7 6.01 -3.32 -6.75
C TRP A 7 4.78 -3.80 -5.99
N THR A 8 4.54 -3.23 -4.82
CA THR A 8 3.36 -3.54 -4.01
C THR A 8 2.69 -2.27 -3.57
N LEU A 9 1.36 -2.27 -3.61
CA LEU A 9 0.56 -1.27 -2.94
C LEU A 9 0.45 -1.70 -1.47
N LEU A 10 1.01 -0.88 -0.58
CA LEU A 10 0.96 -1.04 0.86
C LEU A 10 -0.12 -0.11 1.40
N LEU A 11 -1.13 -0.70 2.02
CA LEU A 11 -2.12 0.00 2.83
C LEU A 11 -1.57 0.11 4.26
N THR A 12 -1.63 1.29 4.86
CA THR A 12 -1.47 1.46 6.30
C THR A 12 -2.70 2.17 6.87
N VAL A 13 -3.31 1.55 7.88
CA VAL A 13 -4.46 2.11 8.60
C VAL A 13 -4.10 2.28 10.06
N CYS A 14 -4.60 3.34 10.69
CA CYS A 14 -4.43 3.58 12.11
C CYS A 14 -5.77 3.83 12.80
N PHE A 15 -6.04 3.09 13.89
CA PHE A 15 -7.21 3.31 14.75
C PHE A 15 -7.01 4.49 15.71
N ASN A 16 -5.76 4.76 16.06
CA ASN A 16 -5.29 5.89 16.86
C ASN A 16 -3.79 6.11 16.54
N SER A 17 -3.13 7.06 17.20
CA SER A 17 -1.72 7.38 16.94
C SER A 17 -0.71 6.26 17.25
N HIS A 18 -1.12 5.18 17.92
CA HIS A 18 -0.23 4.10 18.37
C HIS A 18 -0.57 2.72 17.81
N ASP A 19 -1.80 2.51 17.32
CA ASP A 19 -2.24 1.24 16.72
C ASP A 19 -2.43 1.39 15.22
N CYS A 20 -1.33 1.16 14.50
CA CYS A 20 -1.28 1.15 13.05
C CYS A 20 -0.99 -0.27 12.53
N LYS A 21 -1.66 -0.64 11.44
CA LYS A 21 -1.46 -1.91 10.75
C LYS A 21 -1.19 -1.65 9.29
N SER A 22 -0.23 -2.38 8.74
CA SER A 22 0.09 -2.31 7.32
C SER A 22 -0.15 -3.64 6.63
N GLN A 23 -0.62 -3.60 5.38
CA GLN A 23 -0.91 -4.77 4.57
C GLN A 23 -0.51 -4.52 3.11
N ASN A 24 0.12 -5.52 2.48
CA ASN A 24 0.30 -5.52 1.04
C ASN A 24 -1.02 -5.93 0.39
N VAL A 25 -1.69 -5.01 -0.30
CA VAL A 25 -3.02 -5.25 -0.89
C VAL A 25 -2.93 -5.79 -2.31
N LEU A 26 -1.98 -5.29 -3.11
CA LEU A 26 -1.81 -5.64 -4.52
C LEU A 26 -0.32 -5.68 -4.90
N VAL A 27 0.04 -6.53 -5.87
CA VAL A 27 1.41 -6.68 -6.39
C VAL A 27 1.44 -6.50 -7.90
N PHE A 28 2.40 -5.72 -8.39
CA PHE A 28 2.53 -5.30 -9.77
C PHE A 28 3.94 -5.55 -10.31
N LYS A 29 4.04 -5.74 -11.62
CA LYS A 29 5.34 -5.83 -12.33
C LYS A 29 5.88 -4.47 -12.78
N LYS A 30 5.04 -3.43 -12.72
CA LYS A 30 5.32 -2.07 -13.19
C LYS A 30 4.92 -1.07 -12.10
N ILE A 31 5.70 -0.02 -11.93
CA ILE A 31 5.43 1.01 -10.91
C ILE A 31 4.19 1.82 -11.28
N GLU A 32 3.98 2.10 -12.56
CA GLU A 32 2.86 2.90 -13.08
C GLU A 32 1.53 2.25 -12.70
N SER A 33 1.41 0.93 -12.89
CA SER A 33 0.20 0.19 -12.49
C SER A 33 -0.06 0.21 -10.98
N CYS A 34 0.99 0.31 -10.17
CA CYS A 34 0.83 0.50 -8.73
C CYS A 34 0.32 1.91 -8.42
N LEU A 35 0.86 2.94 -9.08
CA LEU A 35 0.46 4.34 -8.89
C LEU A 35 -0.98 4.58 -9.33
N ASP A 36 -1.40 4.01 -10.46
CA ASP A 36 -2.78 4.06 -10.92
C ASP A 36 -3.73 3.43 -9.88
N ALA A 37 -3.36 2.25 -9.36
CA ALA A 37 -4.12 1.60 -8.31
C ALA A 37 -4.14 2.42 -7.01
N LYS A 38 -3.02 3.04 -6.63
CA LYS A 38 -2.95 3.94 -5.46
C LYS A 38 -3.97 5.06 -5.58
N ILE A 39 -3.98 5.78 -6.70
CA ILE A 39 -4.92 6.90 -6.93
C ILE A 39 -6.36 6.40 -6.79
N ALA A 40 -6.70 5.30 -7.46
CA ALA A 40 -8.03 4.72 -7.38
C ALA A 40 -8.46 4.36 -5.94
N HIS A 41 -7.52 3.92 -5.08
CA HIS A 41 -7.82 3.61 -3.68
C HIS A 41 -7.91 4.86 -2.79
N GLU A 42 -7.14 5.90 -3.08
CA GLU A 42 -7.20 7.18 -2.36
C GLU A 42 -8.51 7.95 -2.65
N GLU A 43 -9.14 7.70 -3.80
CA GLU A 43 -10.45 8.25 -4.16
C GLU A 43 -11.63 7.52 -3.51
N MET A 44 -11.43 6.31 -2.97
CA MET A 44 -12.49 5.56 -2.30
C MET A 44 -12.76 6.10 -0.89
N PRO A 45 -14.04 6.11 -0.45
CA PRO A 45 -14.36 6.43 0.94
C PRO A 45 -13.75 5.40 1.89
N TRP A 46 -13.38 5.84 3.09
CA TRP A 46 -12.85 4.95 4.12
C TRP A 46 -13.92 4.01 4.65
N ASP A 47 -13.55 2.76 4.90
CA ASP A 47 -14.43 1.66 5.28
C ASP A 47 -14.43 1.36 6.79
N GLY A 48 -14.24 2.38 7.62
CA GLY A 48 -14.17 2.18 9.07
C GLY A 48 -13.81 3.45 9.83
N PRO A 49 -13.78 3.36 11.17
CA PRO A 49 -13.44 4.48 12.06
C PRO A 49 -11.92 4.71 12.14
N TRP A 50 -11.25 4.73 10.99
CA TRP A 50 -9.81 4.97 10.90
C TRP A 50 -9.52 6.45 11.16
N VAL A 51 -8.46 6.74 11.92
CA VAL A 51 -7.94 8.11 12.09
C VAL A 51 -7.11 8.51 10.87
N SER A 52 -6.43 7.53 10.27
CA SER A 52 -5.69 7.73 9.02
C SER A 52 -5.68 6.47 8.19
N VAL A 53 -5.77 6.65 6.87
CA VAL A 53 -5.61 5.62 5.85
C VAL A 53 -4.59 6.15 4.84
N THR A 54 -3.50 5.41 4.61
CA THR A 54 -2.46 5.78 3.65
C THR A 54 -2.13 4.64 2.71
N TYR A 55 -1.84 5.00 1.46
CA TYR A 55 -1.45 4.06 0.42
C TYR A 55 -0.07 4.43 -0.14
N GLU A 56 0.83 3.46 -0.22
CA GLU A 56 2.17 3.65 -0.76
C GLU A 56 2.56 2.55 -1.75
N CYS A 57 3.21 2.96 -2.84
CA CYS A 57 3.84 2.02 -3.77
C CYS A 57 5.30 1.83 -3.37
N LYS A 58 5.68 0.60 -3.02
CA LYS A 58 7.06 0.25 -2.64
C LYS A 58 7.52 -1.05 -3.30
N PRO A 59 8.83 -1.35 -3.32
CA PRO A 59 9.30 -2.66 -3.76
C PRO A 59 8.69 -3.79 -2.91
N TYR A 60 8.17 -4.82 -3.55
CA TYR A 60 7.57 -5.97 -2.89
C TYR A 60 8.58 -6.66 -1.97
N LYS A 61 8.14 -6.98 -0.74
CA LYS A 61 9.00 -7.54 0.34
C LYS A 61 10.15 -6.65 0.81
N SER A 62 10.13 -5.35 0.53
CA SER A 62 11.01 -4.41 1.23
C SER A 62 10.55 -4.26 2.69
N THR A 63 11.25 -4.94 3.60
CA THR A 63 11.24 -4.65 5.03
C THR A 63 12.11 -3.42 5.25
N GLY A 64 11.50 -2.29 5.61
CA GLY A 64 12.28 -1.19 6.18
C GLY A 64 12.97 -1.73 7.43
N VAL A 65 14.30 -1.67 7.43
CA VAL A 65 15.14 -1.92 8.61
C VAL A 65 14.93 -0.81 9.63
#